data_AF-A0A942W323-F1
#
_entry.id   AF-A0A942W323-F1
#
_cell.length_a   1.000
_cell.length_b   1.000
_cell.length_c   1.000
_cell.angle_alpha   90.00
_cell.angle_beta   90.00
_cell.angle_gamma   90.00
#
_symmetry.space_group_name_H-M   'P 1'
#
loop_
_entity.id
_entity.type
_entity.pdbx_description
1 polymer ?
#
loop_
_entity_poly.entity_id
_entity_poly.type
_entity_poly.pdbx_seq_one_letter_code
_entity_poly.pdbx_strand_id
1 'polypeptide(L)'
;MKTAAAILLVVCGLSAGLSESMRLKARERELWVFSDALAALKSAAAYTAGDLYALLALCRENAFLRRVRCDGDLHGAWAAAARDFFTRQADRDLALAFLDGYGKTDLEGQLAYISLFEARTAQALEAARRDVSSKSRLYTMLGFFSGTVTALILI
;
A
#
# COMPACT_ATOMS: atom_id res chain seq x y z
N MET A 1 -30.91 27.10 15.32
CA MET A 1 -30.09 27.14 14.08
C MET A 1 -28.59 27.14 14.36
N LYS A 2 -28.08 27.97 15.28
CA LYS A 2 -26.65 28.02 15.65
C LYS A 2 -26.08 26.67 16.14
N THR A 3 -26.75 26.02 17.09
CA THR A 3 -26.34 24.70 17.64
C THR A 3 -26.25 23.58 16.60
N ALA A 4 -27.20 23.53 15.65
CA ALA A 4 -27.19 22.55 14.57
C ALA A 4 -25.99 22.75 13.61
N ALA A 5 -25.58 23.99 13.35
CA ALA A 5 -24.41 24.28 12.53
C ALA A 5 -23.09 23.88 13.22
N ALA A 6 -22.98 24.10 14.53
CA ALA A 6 -21.81 23.62 15.31
C ALA A 6 -21.71 22.09 15.30
N ILE A 7 -22.83 21.38 15.50
CA ILE A 7 -22.86 19.91 15.46
C ILE A 7 -22.41 19.40 14.09
N LEU A 8 -22.89 20.01 13.00
CA LEU A 8 -22.52 19.61 11.64
C LEU A 8 -21.00 19.77 11.39
N LEU A 9 -20.41 20.88 11.84
CA LEU A 9 -18.97 21.13 11.68
C LEU A 9 -18.10 20.13 12.46
N VAL A 10 -18.50 19.79 13.69
CA VAL A 10 -17.82 18.78 14.52
C VAL A 10 -17.85 17.42 13.81
N VAL A 11 -19.01 17.03 13.29
CA VAL A 11 -19.20 15.75 12.58
C VAL A 11 -18.37 15.70 11.29
N CYS A 12 -18.32 16.79 10.52
CA CYS A 12 -17.50 16.88 9.31
C CYS A 12 -15.99 16.82 9.61
N GLY A 13 -15.52 17.46 10.69
CA GLY A 13 -14.11 17.40 11.09
C GLY A 13 -13.69 16.00 11.54
N LEU A 14 -14.54 15.33 12.31
CA LEU A 14 -14.33 13.94 12.74
C LEU A 14 -14.30 12.97 11.54
N SER A 15 -15.23 13.10 10.60
CA SER A 15 -15.28 12.21 9.42
C SER A 15 -14.08 12.41 8.50
N ALA A 16 -13.63 13.65 8.29
CA ALA A 16 -12.41 13.95 7.55
C ALA A 16 -11.16 13.37 8.22
N GLY A 17 -11.02 13.53 9.54
CA GLY A 17 -9.88 12.98 10.31
C GLY A 17 -9.85 11.44 10.33
N LEU A 18 -11.02 10.79 10.45
CA LEU A 18 -11.14 9.34 10.37
C LEU A 18 -10.80 8.83 8.97
N SER A 19 -11.26 9.50 7.92
CA SER A 19 -10.97 9.12 6.53
C SER A 19 -9.47 9.15 6.23
N GLU A 20 -8.76 10.22 6.63
CA GLU A 20 -7.30 10.29 6.45
C GLU A 20 -6.57 9.22 7.26
N SER A 21 -6.99 8.96 8.50
CA SER A 21 -6.41 7.86 9.31
C SER A 21 -6.60 6.49 8.64
N MET A 22 -7.76 6.23 8.05
CA MET A 22 -8.01 5.01 7.27
C MET A 22 -7.14 4.93 6.02
N ARG A 23 -6.96 6.02 5.29
CA ARG A 23 -6.08 6.08 4.10
C ARG A 23 -4.64 5.75 4.44
N LEU A 24 -4.13 6.26 5.57
CA LEU A 24 -2.76 5.96 6.02
C LEU A 24 -2.59 4.48 6.37
N LYS A 25 -3.56 3.90 7.12
CA LYS A 25 -3.55 2.47 7.46
C LYS A 25 -3.71 1.58 6.22
N ALA A 26 -4.53 1.99 5.26
CA ALA A 26 -4.71 1.27 4.00
C ALA A 26 -3.38 1.20 3.24
N ARG A 27 -2.67 2.32 3.10
CA ARG A 27 -1.35 2.36 2.48
C ARG A 27 -0.34 1.45 3.16
N GLU A 28 -0.27 1.47 4.50
CA GLU A 28 0.61 0.57 5.26
C GLU A 28 0.30 -0.90 4.93
N ARG A 29 -0.99 -1.26 4.91
CA ARG A 29 -1.44 -2.62 4.59
C ARG A 29 -1.10 -3.02 3.15
N GLU A 30 -1.33 -2.13 2.18
CA GLU A 30 -0.98 -2.35 0.77
C GLU A 30 0.51 -2.67 0.63
N LEU A 31 1.39 -1.83 1.19
CA LEU A 31 2.84 -2.02 1.14
C LEU A 31 3.29 -3.28 1.89
N TRP A 32 2.66 -3.62 3.01
CA TRP A 32 2.97 -4.86 3.73
C TRP A 32 2.64 -6.11 2.89
N VAL A 33 1.46 -6.14 2.25
CA VAL A 33 1.09 -7.25 1.35
C VAL A 33 2.06 -7.35 0.16
N PHE A 34 2.50 -6.22 -0.39
CA PHE A 34 3.45 -6.25 -1.50
C PHE A 34 4.86 -6.67 -1.05
N SER A 35 5.29 -6.29 0.15
CA SER A 35 6.54 -6.80 0.73
C SER A 35 6.49 -8.32 0.90
N ASP A 36 5.36 -8.86 1.38
CA ASP A 36 5.13 -10.30 1.48
C ASP A 36 5.11 -10.97 0.11
N ALA A 37 4.57 -10.30 -0.92
CA ALA A 37 4.57 -10.79 -2.29
C ALA A 37 5.99 -10.98 -2.84
N LEU A 38 6.88 -9.99 -2.61
CA LEU A 38 8.28 -10.07 -3.04
C LEU A 38 9.03 -11.20 -2.32
N ALA A 39 8.81 -11.37 -1.01
CA ALA A 39 9.39 -12.46 -0.24
C ALA A 39 8.92 -13.85 -0.73
N ALA A 40 7.64 -13.97 -1.06
CA ALA A 40 7.08 -15.19 -1.63
C ALA A 40 7.69 -15.51 -3.00
N LEU A 41 7.79 -14.51 -3.88
CA LEU A 41 8.40 -14.68 -5.21
C LEU A 41 9.89 -15.03 -5.11
N LYS A 42 10.64 -14.39 -4.20
CA LYS A 42 12.06 -14.69 -3.96
C LYS A 42 12.26 -16.13 -3.51
N SER A 43 11.44 -16.56 -2.56
CA SER A 43 11.48 -17.93 -2.03
C SER A 43 11.16 -18.92 -3.14
N ALA A 44 10.09 -18.68 -3.92
CA ALA A 44 9.73 -19.55 -5.02
C ALA A 44 10.83 -19.61 -6.11
N ALA A 45 11.43 -18.47 -6.46
CA ALA A 45 12.51 -18.39 -7.45
C ALA A 45 13.78 -19.15 -7.01
N ALA A 46 14.07 -19.18 -5.70
CA ALA A 46 15.21 -19.92 -5.17
C ALA A 46 15.06 -21.44 -5.28
N TYR A 47 13.83 -21.96 -5.21
CA TYR A 47 13.55 -23.41 -5.24
C TYR A 47 13.06 -23.93 -6.58
N THR A 48 12.56 -23.05 -7.45
CA THR A 48 11.96 -23.42 -8.75
C THR A 48 12.67 -22.69 -9.87
N ALA A 49 13.26 -23.45 -10.80
CA ALA A 49 13.85 -22.91 -12.04
C ALA A 49 12.75 -22.56 -13.08
N GLY A 50 11.74 -21.82 -12.65
CA GLY A 50 10.56 -21.45 -13.43
C GLY A 50 10.57 -19.98 -13.85
N ASP A 51 9.83 -19.68 -14.91
CA ASP A 51 9.54 -18.31 -15.30
C ASP A 51 8.57 -17.64 -14.30
N LEU A 52 8.34 -16.34 -14.48
CA LEU A 52 7.48 -15.59 -13.57
C LEU A 52 6.04 -16.13 -13.50
N TYR A 53 5.53 -16.77 -14.56
CA TYR A 53 4.23 -17.42 -14.55
C TYR A 53 4.18 -18.60 -13.59
N ALA A 54 5.20 -19.46 -13.62
CA ALA A 54 5.31 -20.58 -12.70
C ALA A 54 5.37 -20.09 -11.23
N LEU A 55 6.13 -19.03 -10.97
CA LEU A 55 6.23 -18.45 -9.63
C LEU A 55 4.91 -17.85 -9.15
N LEU A 56 4.20 -17.12 -10.03
CA LEU A 56 2.89 -16.55 -9.71
C LEU A 56 1.85 -17.63 -9.39
N ALA A 57 1.91 -18.78 -10.05
CA ALA A 57 1.04 -19.92 -9.75
C ALA A 57 1.29 -20.49 -8.33
N LEU A 58 2.53 -20.45 -7.85
CA LEU A 58 2.91 -20.93 -6.51
C LEU A 58 2.54 -19.94 -5.39
N CYS A 59 2.49 -18.64 -5.69
CA CYS A 59 2.34 -17.60 -4.66
C CYS A 59 0.92 -16.99 -4.59
N ARG A 60 -0.13 -17.75 -4.93
CA ARG A 60 -1.53 -17.26 -5.00
C ARG A 60 -2.18 -16.94 -3.66
N GLU A 61 -1.57 -17.34 -2.56
CA GLU A 61 -2.04 -16.98 -1.21
C GLU A 61 -1.86 -15.48 -0.93
N ASN A 62 -0.87 -14.84 -1.57
CA ASN A 62 -0.65 -13.41 -1.43
C ASN A 62 -1.74 -12.61 -2.14
N ALA A 63 -2.35 -11.65 -1.42
CA ALA A 63 -3.50 -10.91 -1.92
C ALA A 63 -3.20 -10.06 -3.16
N PHE A 64 -1.99 -9.53 -3.30
CA PHE A 64 -1.58 -8.80 -4.50
C PHE A 64 -1.38 -9.78 -5.67
N LEU A 65 -0.57 -10.83 -5.48
CA LEU A 65 -0.24 -11.78 -6.55
C LEU A 65 -1.47 -12.53 -7.07
N ARG A 66 -2.48 -12.79 -6.23
CA ARG A 66 -3.76 -13.38 -6.65
C ARG A 66 -4.52 -12.52 -7.66
N ARG A 67 -4.30 -11.21 -7.70
CA ARG A 67 -4.96 -10.29 -8.65
C ARG A 67 -4.30 -10.28 -10.02
N VAL A 68 -3.03 -10.69 -10.12
CA VAL A 68 -2.32 -10.75 -11.39
C VAL A 68 -2.86 -11.93 -12.20
N ARG A 69 -3.61 -11.65 -13.26
CA ARG A 69 -4.12 -12.71 -14.14
C ARG A 69 -2.98 -13.29 -14.97
N CYS A 70 -3.00 -14.60 -15.20
CA CYS A 70 -1.99 -15.31 -15.96
C CYS A 70 -2.54 -15.82 -17.30
N ASP A 71 -3.36 -15.01 -17.96
CA ASP A 71 -4.06 -15.31 -19.21
C ASP A 71 -3.66 -14.32 -20.31
N GLY A 72 -2.37 -14.28 -20.69
CA GLY A 72 -1.90 -13.52 -21.85
C GLY A 72 -0.75 -12.57 -21.55
N ASP A 73 -0.97 -11.26 -21.63
CA ASP A 73 0.08 -10.26 -21.39
C ASP A 73 0.33 -10.04 -19.90
N LEU A 74 1.46 -10.55 -19.40
CA LEU A 74 1.85 -10.41 -17.99
C LEU A 74 2.08 -8.95 -17.59
N HIS A 75 2.64 -8.13 -18.48
CA HIS A 75 2.87 -6.71 -18.18
C HIS A 75 1.55 -5.97 -18.00
N GLY A 76 0.60 -6.17 -18.91
CA GLY A 76 -0.75 -5.64 -18.79
C GLY A 76 -1.47 -6.13 -17.54
N ALA A 77 -1.43 -7.44 -17.26
CA ALA A 77 -2.11 -8.04 -16.11
C ALA A 77 -1.55 -7.56 -14.76
N TRP A 78 -0.23 -7.43 -14.65
CA TRP A 78 0.41 -6.88 -13.47
C TRP A 78 0.13 -5.39 -13.31
N ALA A 79 0.15 -4.62 -14.40
CA ALA A 79 -0.18 -3.20 -14.35
C ALA A 79 -1.63 -2.94 -13.94
N ALA A 80 -2.57 -3.79 -14.38
CA ALA A 80 -3.95 -3.77 -13.92
C ALA A 80 -4.04 -4.11 -12.43
N ALA A 81 -3.38 -5.19 -11.98
CA ALA A 81 -3.35 -5.57 -10.57
C ALA A 81 -2.75 -4.46 -9.67
N ALA A 82 -1.67 -3.81 -10.10
CA ALA A 82 -1.07 -2.68 -9.40
C ALA A 82 -2.02 -1.48 -9.30
N ARG A 83 -2.73 -1.17 -10.40
CA ARG A 83 -3.72 -0.09 -10.44
C ARG A 83 -4.88 -0.32 -9.49
N ASP A 84 -5.37 -1.55 -9.44
CA ASP A 84 -6.51 -1.95 -8.61
C ASP A 84 -6.14 -2.12 -7.14
N PHE A 85 -4.88 -2.48 -6.85
CA PHE A 85 -4.43 -2.80 -5.50
C PHE A 85 -3.92 -1.59 -4.72
N PHE A 86 -3.15 -0.71 -5.36
CA PHE A 86 -2.52 0.42 -4.67
C PHE A 86 -3.30 1.71 -4.87
N THR A 87 -3.57 2.39 -3.76
CA THR A 87 -4.24 3.69 -3.78
C THR A 87 -3.27 4.80 -4.23
N ARG A 88 -1.99 4.71 -3.84
CA ARG A 88 -0.97 5.74 -4.11
C ARG A 88 -0.19 5.47 -5.40
N GLN A 89 0.00 6.53 -6.20
CA GLN A 89 0.74 6.43 -7.45
C GLN A 89 2.19 5.97 -7.26
N ALA A 90 2.92 6.52 -6.29
CA ALA A 90 4.31 6.13 -6.05
C ALA A 90 4.46 4.63 -5.68
N ASP A 91 3.50 4.09 -4.93
CA ASP A 91 3.51 2.68 -4.54
C ASP A 91 3.13 1.78 -5.75
N ARG A 92 2.26 2.27 -6.66
CA ARG A 92 2.02 1.64 -7.99
C ARG A 92 3.28 1.61 -8.84
N ASP A 93 3.96 2.75 -8.96
CA ASP A 93 5.16 2.89 -9.79
C ASP A 93 6.27 1.95 -9.31
N LEU A 94 6.40 1.76 -7.99
CA LEU A 94 7.31 0.78 -7.41
C LEU A 94 6.99 -0.65 -7.87
N ALA A 95 5.71 -1.03 -7.89
CA ALA A 95 5.29 -2.35 -8.36
C ALA A 95 5.49 -2.52 -9.87
N LEU A 96 5.22 -1.49 -10.68
CA LEU A 96 5.46 -1.53 -12.13
C LEU A 96 6.95 -1.67 -12.44
N ALA A 97 7.79 -0.87 -11.78
CA ALA A 97 9.24 -0.91 -11.95
C ALA A 97 9.82 -2.29 -11.60
N PHE A 98 9.23 -3.02 -10.64
CA PHE A 98 9.64 -4.39 -10.33
C PHE A 98 9.51 -5.30 -11.55
N LEU A 99 8.35 -5.28 -12.22
CA LEU A 99 8.13 -6.15 -13.36
C LEU A 99 9.01 -5.77 -14.55
N ASP A 100 9.21 -4.47 -14.80
CA ASP A 100 10.00 -3.99 -15.94
C ASP A 100 11.45 -4.49 -15.93
N GLY A 101 12.02 -4.79 -14.75
CA GLY A 101 13.36 -5.34 -14.63
C GLY A 101 13.42 -6.85 -14.40
N TYR A 102 12.29 -7.53 -14.22
CA TYR A 102 12.27 -8.98 -13.93
C TYR A 102 12.66 -9.80 -15.17
N GLY A 103 13.45 -10.86 -14.98
CA GLY A 103 13.83 -11.82 -16.03
C GLY A 103 14.98 -11.37 -16.92
N LYS A 104 15.71 -10.30 -16.56
CA LYS A 104 16.82 -9.74 -17.36
C LYS A 104 18.20 -10.27 -17.00
N THR A 105 18.30 -11.06 -15.94
CA THR A 105 19.57 -11.56 -15.38
C THR A 105 19.50 -13.07 -15.17
N ASP A 106 20.63 -13.68 -14.83
CA ASP A 106 20.67 -15.05 -14.32
C ASP A 106 19.98 -15.18 -12.96
N LEU A 107 19.91 -16.40 -12.41
CA LEU A 107 19.23 -16.68 -11.15
C LEU A 107 19.81 -15.85 -9.98
N GLU A 108 21.13 -15.78 -9.86
CA GLU A 108 21.79 -15.01 -8.79
C GLU A 108 21.45 -13.51 -8.91
N GLY A 109 21.57 -12.95 -10.11
CA GLY A 109 21.15 -11.59 -10.40
C GLY A 109 19.67 -11.35 -10.13
N GLN A 110 18.81 -12.34 -10.41
CA GLN A 110 17.36 -12.22 -10.22
C GLN A 110 17.00 -12.22 -8.73
N LEU A 111 17.66 -13.03 -7.92
CA LEU A 111 17.49 -13.02 -6.45
C LEU A 111 18.00 -11.71 -5.83
N ALA A 112 19.13 -11.18 -6.34
CA ALA A 112 19.63 -9.87 -5.95
C ALA A 112 18.66 -8.75 -6.34
N TYR A 113 18.08 -8.83 -7.54
CA TYR A 113 17.08 -7.90 -8.03
C TYR A 113 15.81 -7.89 -7.18
N ILE A 114 15.28 -9.07 -6.81
CA ILE A 114 14.12 -9.14 -5.91
C ILE A 114 14.48 -8.54 -4.54
N SER A 115 15.68 -8.83 -4.01
CA SER A 115 16.17 -8.26 -2.74
C SER A 115 16.24 -6.73 -2.75
N LEU A 116 16.61 -6.13 -3.88
CA LEU A 116 16.61 -4.69 -4.06
C LEU A 116 15.19 -4.11 -3.93
N PHE A 117 14.20 -4.76 -4.52
CA PHE A 117 12.80 -4.33 -4.41
C PHE A 117 12.19 -4.62 -3.03
N GLU A 118 12.62 -5.68 -2.34
CA GLU A 118 12.29 -5.90 -0.93
C GLU A 118 12.76 -4.72 -0.08
N ALA A 119 14.01 -4.27 -0.26
CA ALA A 119 14.56 -3.13 0.47
C ALA A 119 13.82 -1.81 0.18
N ARG A 120 13.52 -1.54 -1.09
CA ARG A 120 12.73 -0.35 -1.48
C ARG A 120 11.32 -0.38 -0.90
N THR A 121 10.67 -1.54 -0.94
CA THR A 121 9.32 -1.72 -0.39
C THR A 121 9.34 -1.59 1.14
N ALA A 122 10.36 -2.14 1.80
CA ALA A 122 10.56 -1.99 3.25
C ALA A 122 10.72 -0.52 3.65
N GLN A 123 11.54 0.25 2.92
CA GLN A 123 11.69 1.68 3.16
C GLN A 123 10.37 2.45 2.99
N ALA A 124 9.59 2.14 1.95
CA ALA A 124 8.27 2.72 1.72
C ALA A 124 7.28 2.35 2.85
N LEU A 125 7.32 1.10 3.31
CA LEU A 125 6.49 0.59 4.40
C LEU A 125 6.85 1.26 5.75
N GLU A 126 8.13 1.43 6.04
CA GLU A 126 8.58 2.17 7.22
C GLU A 126 8.14 3.64 7.19
N ALA A 127 8.18 4.28 6.02
CA ALA A 127 7.63 5.62 5.86
C ALA A 127 6.10 5.64 6.12
N ALA A 128 5.36 4.64 5.62
CA ALA A 128 3.92 4.52 5.88
C ALA A 128 3.62 4.26 7.38
N ARG A 129 4.41 3.42 8.06
CA ARG A 129 4.30 3.20 9.52
C ARG A 129 4.59 4.46 10.33
N ARG A 130 5.58 5.24 9.92
CA ARG A 130 5.87 6.56 10.51
C ARG A 130 4.72 7.53 10.28
N ASP A 131 4.13 7.55 9.09
CA ASP A 131 2.93 8.35 8.81
C ASP A 131 1.76 7.94 9.71
N VAL A 132 1.48 6.63 9.84
CA VAL A 132 0.41 6.12 10.72
C VAL A 132 0.66 6.51 12.18
N SER A 133 1.85 6.27 12.71
CA SER A 133 2.17 6.57 14.12
C SER A 133 2.17 8.06 14.45
N SER A 134 2.68 8.92 13.56
CA SER A 134 2.73 10.37 13.77
C SER A 134 1.39 11.06 13.51
N LYS A 135 0.72 10.71 12.41
CA LYS A 135 -0.46 11.45 11.94
C LYS A 135 -1.77 10.93 12.50
N SER A 136 -1.90 9.64 12.84
CA SER A 136 -3.14 9.15 13.49
C SER A 136 -3.40 9.82 14.84
N ARG A 137 -2.33 10.11 15.60
CA ARG A 137 -2.40 10.85 16.87
C ARG A 137 -2.79 12.31 16.65
N LEU A 138 -2.18 12.97 15.67
CA LEU A 138 -2.47 14.36 15.29
C LEU A 138 -3.90 14.54 14.77
N TYR A 139 -4.39 13.66 13.87
CA TYR A 139 -5.75 13.77 13.33
C TYR A 139 -6.82 13.49 14.39
N THR A 140 -6.56 12.58 15.34
CA THR A 140 -7.45 12.34 16.48
C THR A 140 -7.53 13.57 17.39
N MET A 141 -6.39 14.22 17.66
CA MET A 141 -6.36 15.45 18.48
C MET A 141 -6.96 16.66 17.74
N LEU A 142 -6.69 16.84 16.45
CA LEU A 142 -7.17 17.99 15.68
C LEU A 142 -8.70 17.94 15.47
N GLY A 143 -9.27 16.75 15.28
CA GLY A 143 -10.73 16.55 15.25
C GLY A 143 -11.38 16.94 16.58
N PHE A 144 -10.74 16.60 17.70
CA PHE A 144 -11.21 16.96 19.04
C PHE A 144 -11.09 18.47 19.34
N PHE A 145 -9.95 19.08 19.00
CA PHE A 145 -9.68 20.50 19.26
C PHE A 145 -10.47 21.46 18.35
N SER A 146 -10.61 21.17 17.04
CA SER A 146 -11.41 22.04 16.18
C SER A 146 -12.91 21.98 16.55
N GLY A 147 -13.38 20.82 17.00
CA GLY A 147 -14.76 20.67 17.47
C GLY A 147 -15.03 21.41 18.78
N THR A 148 -14.11 21.35 19.74
CA THR A 148 -14.26 22.05 21.04
C THR A 148 -14.10 23.56 20.93
N VAL A 149 -13.13 24.06 20.17
CA VAL A 149 -12.93 25.51 19.97
C VAL A 149 -14.12 26.14 19.25
N THR A 150 -14.65 25.49 18.21
CA THR A 150 -15.81 26.01 17.48
C THR A 150 -17.08 25.96 18.33
N ALA A 151 -17.26 24.92 19.15
CA ALA A 151 -18.38 24.85 20.09
C ALA A 151 -18.30 25.95 21.17
N LEU A 152 -17.11 26.25 21.68
CA LEU A 152 -16.89 27.33 22.66
C LEU A 152 -17.13 28.72 22.07
N ILE A 153 -16.83 28.95 20.78
CA ILE A 153 -17.10 30.23 20.10
C ILE A 153 -18.60 30.42 19.82
N LEU A 154 -19.37 29.32 19.74
CA LEU A 154 -20.78 29.35 19.35
C LEU A 154 -21.79 29.28 20.51
N ILE A 155 -21.30 29.04 21.74
CA ILE A 155 -22.01 29.20 23.01
C ILE A 155 -21.98 30.68 23.39
#